data_AF-A0A2V9YII2-F1
#
_entry.id   AF-A0A2V9YII2-F1
#
_cell.length_a   1.000
_cell.length_b   1.000
_cell.length_c   1.000
_cell.angle_alpha   90.00
_cell.angle_beta   90.00
_cell.angle_gamma   90.00
#
_symmetry.space_group_name_H-M   'P 1'
#
loop_
_entity.id
_entity.type
_entity.pdbx_description
1 polymer ?
#
loop_
_entity_poly.entity_id
_entity_poly.type
_entity_poly.pdbx_seq_one_letter_code
_entity_poly.pdbx_strand_id
1 'polypeptide(L)' 'MKNIKFVVKVNRGGARGPAYVQSIDRTPLQMTTNRKLALLMGRFTAEDAIKSLENSRCTPELVSVQVSA' A
#
# COMPACT_ATOMS: atom_id res chain seq x y z
N MET A 1 -6.28 9.12 -21.31
CA MET A 1 -6.68 8.33 -20.12
C MET A 1 -5.57 8.41 -19.09
N LYS A 2 -5.73 9.20 -18.02
CA LYS A 2 -4.76 9.20 -16.91
C LYS A 2 -5.10 8.02 -16.00
N ASN A 3 -4.30 6.94 -16.06
CA ASN A 3 -4.46 5.81 -15.16
C ASN A 3 -3.95 6.21 -13.77
N ILE A 4 -4.83 6.78 -12.96
CA ILE A 4 -4.56 7.00 -11.54
C ILE A 4 -4.69 5.64 -10.87
N LYS A 5 -3.57 5.15 -10.33
CA LYS A 5 -3.53 3.96 -9.48
C LYS A 5 -3.26 4.38 -8.05
N PHE A 6 -3.47 3.47 -7.11
CA PHE A 6 -3.28 3.73 -5.69
C PHE A 6 -2.29 2.73 -5.13
N VAL A 7 -1.44 3.19 -4.23
CA VAL A 7 -0.57 2.34 -3.41
C VAL A 7 -0.91 2.57 -1.96
N VAL A 8 -0.85 1.52 -1.16
CA VAL A 8 -1.05 1.62 0.29
C VAL A 8 0.33 1.72 0.92
N LYS A 9 0.61 2.88 1.50
CA LYS A 9 1.79 3.15 2.32
C LYS A 9 1.43 2.78 3.76
N VAL A 10 2.37 2.20 4.49
CA VAL A 10 2.18 1.74 5.85
C VAL A 10 3.32 2.30 6.67
N ASN A 11 3.02 3.27 7.54
CA ASN A 11 4.01 3.76 8.48
C ASN A 11 3.94 2.86 9.73
N ARG A 12 5.01 2.10 9.97
CA ARG A 12 5.19 1.36 11.23
C ARG A 12 5.76 2.35 12.24
N GLY A 13 4.96 2.77 13.23
CA GLY A 13 5.41 3.69 14.26
C GLY A 13 6.71 3.21 14.91
N GLY A 14 7.82 3.89 14.64
CA GLY A 14 9.17 3.53 15.08
C GLY A 14 10.24 3.95 14.06
N ALA A 15 11.51 3.62 14.33
CA ALA A 15 12.67 3.96 13.48
C ALA A 15 12.71 3.24 12.10
N ARG A 16 11.63 2.53 11.73
CA ARG A 16 11.53 1.82 10.45
C ARG A 16 10.79 2.71 9.45
N GLY A 17 11.45 2.97 8.32
CA GLY A 17 10.89 3.77 7.23
C GLY A 17 9.55 3.22 6.68
N PRO A 18 8.88 4.00 5.82
CA PRO A 18 7.58 3.63 5.28
C PRO A 18 7.68 2.32 4.48
N ALA A 19 6.70 1.44 4.71
CA ALA A 19 6.49 0.25 3.91
C ALA A 19 5.34 0.49 2.92
N TYR A 20 5.23 -0.36 1.92
CA TYR A 20 4.20 -0.35 0.90
C TYR A 20 3.68 -1.77 0.73
N VAL A 21 2.40 -1.94 0.41
CA VAL A 21 1.86 -3.25 0.06
C VAL A 21 2.46 -3.70 -1.27
N GLN A 22 3.06 -4.89 -1.31
CA GLN A 22 3.64 -5.52 -2.49
C GLN A 22 2.71 -6.56 -3.11
N SER A 23 2.00 -7.33 -2.28
CA SER A 23 1.03 -8.33 -2.75
C SER A 23 -0.05 -8.52 -1.68
N ILE A 24 -1.28 -8.69 -2.17
CA ILE A 24 -2.46 -9.02 -1.38
C ILE A 24 -2.80 -10.53 -1.42
N ASP A 25 -2.04 -11.32 -2.18
CA ASP A 25 -2.32 -12.73 -2.44
C ASP A 25 -1.98 -13.64 -1.25
N ARG A 26 -1.32 -13.10 -0.22
CA ARG A 26 -0.93 -13.84 0.99
C ARG A 26 -1.37 -13.10 2.25
N THR A 27 -1.84 -13.87 3.23
CA THR A 27 -2.08 -13.42 4.60
C THR A 27 -0.95 -13.95 5.50
N PRO A 28 -0.17 -13.08 6.16
CA PRO A 28 -0.26 -11.61 6.20
C PRO A 28 0.20 -10.93 4.90
N LEU A 29 -0.41 -9.77 4.59
CA LEU A 29 -0.11 -8.94 3.43
C LEU A 29 1.39 -8.74 3.26
N GLN A 30 1.91 -9.01 2.06
CA GLN A 30 3.33 -8.84 1.80
C GLN A 30 3.65 -7.35 1.67
N MET A 31 4.57 -6.85 2.49
CA MET A 31 4.99 -5.45 2.50
C MET A 31 6.43 -5.32 2.01
N THR A 32 6.72 -4.23 1.32
CA THR A 32 8.04 -3.86 0.80
C THR A 32 8.39 -2.44 1.20
N THR A 33 9.65 -2.15 1.49
CA THR A 33 10.14 -0.76 1.66
C THR A 33 10.47 -0.11 0.33
N ASN A 34 10.51 -0.87 -0.77
CA ASN A 34 10.82 -0.36 -2.09
C ASN A 34 9.54 0.09 -2.80
N ARG A 35 9.41 1.41 -3.00
CA ARG A 35 8.27 2.02 -3.70
C ARG A 35 8.08 1.48 -5.13
N LYS A 36 9.13 1.04 -5.82
CA LYS A 36 9.04 0.47 -7.19
C LYS A 36 8.39 -0.91 -7.22
N LEU A 37 8.42 -1.64 -6.11
CA LEU A 37 7.79 -2.95 -5.96
C LEU A 37 6.41 -2.86 -5.32
N ALA A 38 5.92 -1.64 -5.04
CA ALA A 38 4.60 -1.44 -4.48
C ALA A 38 3.53 -1.87 -5.48
N LEU A 39 2.54 -2.60 -4.98
CA LEU A 39 1.38 -3.01 -5.75
C LEU A 39 0.55 -1.79 -6.10
N LEU A 40 0.41 -1.54 -7.41
CA LEU A 40 -0.49 -0.54 -7.92
C LEU A 40 -1.90 -1.12 -7.99
N MET A 41 -2.77 -0.63 -7.13
CA MET A 41 -4.13 -1.12 -6.93
C MET A 41 -5.17 -0.13 -7.47
N GLY A 42 -6.38 -0.64 -7.68
CA GLY A 42 -7.58 0.19 -7.77
C GLY A 42 -7.92 0.79 -6.41
N ARG A 43 -8.77 1.82 -6.40
CA ARG A 43 -9.19 2.51 -5.17
C ARG A 43 -9.82 1.55 -4.16
N PHE A 44 -10.78 0.73 -4.58
CA PHE A 44 -11.49 -0.21 -3.71
C PHE A 44 -10.56 -1.24 -3.05
N THR A 45 -9.66 -1.83 -3.84
CA THR A 45 -8.68 -2.80 -3.33
C THR A 45 -7.71 -2.16 -2.34
N ALA A 46 -7.30 -0.91 -2.59
CA ALA A 46 -6.42 -0.19 -1.70
C ALA A 46 -7.12 0.18 -0.38
N GLU A 47 -8.40 0.56 -0.40
CA GLU A 47 -9.21 0.78 0.81
C GLU A 47 -9.40 -0.51 1.62
N ASP A 48 -9.62 -1.65 0.95
CA ASP A 48 -9.74 -2.96 1.61
C ASP A 48 -8.43 -3.41 2.27
N ALA A 49 -7.29 -3.18 1.60
CA ALA A 49 -5.98 -3.42 2.16
C ALA A 49 -5.71 -2.53 3.39
N ILE A 50 -6.15 -1.27 3.39
CA ILE A 50 -6.06 -0.37 4.54
C ILE A 50 -6.83 -0.95 5.73
N LYS A 51 -8.09 -1.36 5.55
CA LYS A 51 -8.90 -1.99 6.61
C LYS A 51 -8.25 -3.25 7.18
N SER A 52 -7.66 -4.07 6.31
CA SER A 52 -6.91 -5.26 6.74
C SER A 52 -5.67 -4.91 7.57
N LEU A 53 -5.11 -3.71 7.40
CA LEU A 53 -3.93 -3.21 8.10
C LEU A 53 -4.26 -2.42 9.37
N GLU A 54 -5.49 -1.92 9.54
CA GLU A 54 -5.95 -1.21 10.75
C GLU A 54 -5.80 -2.04 12.02
N ASN A 55 -5.86 -3.38 11.91
CA ASN A 55 -5.63 -4.29 13.04
C ASN A 55 -4.16 -4.35 13.48
N SER A 56 -3.22 -3.85 12.67
CA SER A 56 -1.79 -3.83 12.96
C SER A 56 -1.40 -2.53 13.64
N ARG A 57 -0.28 -2.51 14.39
CA ARG A 57 0.30 -1.29 15.01
C ARG A 57 0.90 -0.31 13.98
N CYS A 58 0.33 -0.25 12.79
CA CYS A 58 0.79 0.57 11.68
C CYS A 58 -0.30 1.59 11.34
N THR A 59 0.10 2.76 10.85
CA THR A 59 -0.82 3.74 10.27
C THR A 59 -0.78 3.60 8.75
N PRO A 60 -1.75 2.92 8.13
CA PRO A 60 -1.85 2.84 6.68
C PRO A 60 -2.34 4.17 6.07
N GLU A 61 -1.78 4.54 4.94
CA GLU A 61 -2.03 5.77 4.17
C GLU A 61 -2.26 5.41 2.70
N LEU A 62 -3.32 5.96 2.11
CA LEU A 62 -3.60 5.83 0.69
C LEU A 62 -2.78 6.86 -0.10
N VAL A 63 -1.98 6.41 -1.07
CA VAL A 63 -1.19 7.29 -1.93
C VAL A 63 -1.60 7.11 -3.37
N SER A 64 -2.02 8.19 -4.04
CA SER A 64 -2.31 8.16 -5.47
C SER A 64 -1.01 8.25 -6.28
N VAL A 65 -0.93 7.43 -7.32
CA VAL A 65 0.20 7.38 -8.26
C VAL A 65 -0.36 7.55 -9.66
N GLN A 66 0.08 8.60 -10.34
CA GLN A 66 -0.22 8.79 -11.75
C GLN A 66 0.74 7.93 -12.58
N VAL A 67 0.19 6.99 -13.33
CA VAL A 67 0.97 6.10 -14.20
C VAL A 67 0.80 6.59 -15.64
N SER A 68 1.91 6.91 -16.31
CA SER A 68 1.94 7.03 -17.77
C SER A 68 1.85 5.64 -18.38
N ALA A 69 1.03 5.50 -19.42
CA ALA A 69 0.94 4.29 -20.22
C ALA A 69 2.25 4.04 -20.98
#